data_AF-A0A2W1ULN6-F1
#
_entry.id   AF-A0A2W1ULN6-F1
#
_cell.length_a   1.000
_cell.length_b   1.000
_cell.length_c   1.000
_cell.angle_alpha   90.00
_cell.angle_beta   90.00
_cell.angle_gamma   90.00
#
_symmetry.space_group_name_H-M   'P 1'
#
loop_
_entity.id
_entity.type
_entity.pdbx_description
1 polymer ?
#
loop_
_entity_poly.entity_id
_entity_poly.type
_entity_poly.pdbx_seq_one_letter_code
_entity_poly.pdbx_strand_id
1 'polypeptide(L)'
;MGIHMGESYRVDRAASARTVANVRTVASGVSRRADEVTRALNALAEAASGSPEIAAALRSFASGRIETASRIGTHLQAVSAVGTIALAAVDEADGQMASTADHAAER
;
A
#
# COMPACT_ATOMS: atom_id res chain seq x y z
N MET A 1 42.48 -2.01 15.24
CA MET A 1 41.05 -2.37 15.31
C MET A 1 40.34 -1.71 14.15
N GLY A 2 39.99 -2.49 13.12
CA GLY A 2 39.29 -1.99 11.94
C GLY A 2 37.81 -1.84 12.25
N ILE A 3 37.29 -0.63 12.10
CA ILE A 3 35.86 -0.37 12.13
C ILE A 3 35.35 -0.84 10.76
N HIS A 4 34.61 -1.95 10.72
CA HIS A 4 33.90 -2.35 9.50
C HIS A 4 32.80 -1.32 9.25
N MET A 5 33.16 -0.34 8.41
CA MET A 5 32.27 0.67 7.87
C MET A 5 31.12 -0.05 7.15
N GLY A 6 29.89 0.37 7.47
CA GLY A 6 28.66 -0.34 7.17
C GLY A 6 28.57 -0.83 5.73
N GLU A 7 28.11 -2.07 5.59
CA GLU A 7 27.63 -2.63 4.35
C GLU A 7 26.61 -1.64 3.76
N SER A 8 27.03 -0.90 2.74
CA SER A 8 26.21 0.14 2.12
C SER A 8 25.13 -0.59 1.34
N TYR A 9 23.97 -0.82 1.97
CA TYR A 9 22.82 -1.42 1.31
C TYR A 9 22.36 -0.46 0.22
N ARG A 10 22.84 -0.67 -1.01
CA ARG A 10 22.39 0.09 -2.18
C ARG A 10 20.92 -0.26 -2.38
N VAL A 11 20.04 0.65 -1.99
CA VAL A 11 18.62 0.55 -2.29
C VAL A 11 18.48 0.60 -3.80
N ASP A 12 17.99 -0.49 -4.40
CA ASP A 12 17.54 -0.45 -5.80
C ASP A 12 16.29 0.45 -5.85
N ARG A 13 16.53 1.72 -6.19
CA ARG A 13 15.52 2.74 -6.30
C ARG A 13 14.40 2.33 -7.27
N ALA A 14 14.77 1.74 -8.41
CA ALA A 14 13.80 1.35 -9.43
C ALA A 14 12.92 0.19 -8.94
N ALA A 15 13.51 -0.81 -8.26
CA ALA A 15 12.75 -1.88 -7.63
C ALA A 15 11.84 -1.38 -6.50
N SER A 16 12.32 -0.41 -5.72
CA SER A 16 11.56 0.20 -4.63
C SER A 16 10.39 1.02 -5.16
N ALA A 17 10.60 1.83 -6.21
CA ALA A 17 9.55 2.57 -6.90
C ALA A 17 8.47 1.64 -7.50
N ARG A 18 8.88 0.53 -8.13
CA ARG A 18 7.94 -0.50 -8.61
C ARG A 18 7.12 -1.09 -7.47
N THR A 19 7.76 -1.39 -6.34
CA THR A 19 7.06 -1.92 -5.15
C THR A 19 6.00 -0.94 -4.65
N VAL A 20 6.34 0.34 -4.53
CA VAL A 20 5.40 1.39 -4.10
C VAL A 20 4.21 1.51 -5.06
N ALA A 21 4.47 1.48 -6.37
CA ALA A 21 3.42 1.53 -7.39
C ALA A 21 2.51 0.29 -7.36
N ASN A 22 3.08 -0.90 -7.14
CA ASN A 22 2.34 -2.14 -6.99
C ASN A 22 1.43 -2.10 -5.75
N VAL A 23 1.95 -1.66 -4.61
CA VAL A 23 1.17 -1.52 -3.37
C VAL A 23 0.00 -0.56 -3.57
N ARG A 24 0.22 0.59 -4.24
CA ARG A 24 -0.85 1.53 -4.58
C ARG A 24 -1.93 0.88 -5.45
N THR A 25 -1.52 0.13 -6.47
CA THR A 25 -2.44 -0.57 -7.37
C THR A 25 -3.27 -1.61 -6.63
N VAL A 26 -2.63 -2.39 -5.74
CA VAL A 26 -3.32 -3.36 -4.89
C VAL A 26 -4.30 -2.67 -3.95
N ALA A 27 -3.93 -1.53 -3.35
CA ALA A 27 -4.81 -0.76 -2.47
C ALA A 27 -6.12 -0.34 -3.18
N SER A 28 -6.00 0.21 -4.40
CA SER A 28 -7.16 0.54 -5.23
C SER A 28 -7.96 -0.71 -5.64
N GLY A 29 -7.27 -1.83 -5.89
CA GLY A 29 -7.89 -3.11 -6.21
C GLY A 29 -8.74 -3.68 -5.07
N VAL A 30 -8.26 -3.58 -3.83
CA VAL A 30 -8.97 -4.06 -2.62
C VAL A 30 -10.30 -3.32 -2.44
N SER A 31 -10.30 -1.98 -2.58
CA SER A 31 -11.53 -1.19 -2.46
C SER A 31 -12.57 -1.61 -3.49
N ARG A 32 -12.19 -1.70 -4.77
CA ARG A 32 -13.10 -2.12 -5.83
C ARG A 32 -13.65 -3.54 -5.59
N ARG A 33 -12.80 -4.46 -5.14
CA ARG A 33 -13.22 -5.84 -4.87
C ARG A 33 -14.19 -5.92 -3.69
N ALA A 34 -14.03 -5.07 -2.68
CA ALA A 34 -14.97 -4.95 -1.57
C ALA A 34 -16.35 -4.50 -2.05
N ASP A 35 -16.41 -3.51 -2.94
CA ASP A 35 -17.66 -3.02 -3.53
C ASP A 35 -18.36 -4.11 -4.35
N GLU A 36 -17.61 -4.87 -5.16
CA GLU A 36 -18.14 -6.00 -5.93
C GLU A 36 -18.75 -7.07 -5.02
N VAL A 37 -18.04 -7.48 -3.97
CA VAL A 37 -18.53 -8.46 -2.98
C VAL A 37 -19.78 -7.95 -2.27
N THR A 38 -19.83 -6.66 -1.95
CA THR A 38 -21.00 -6.04 -1.32
C THR A 38 -22.24 -6.15 -2.18
N ARG A 39 -22.12 -5.80 -3.46
CA ARG A 39 -23.24 -5.89 -4.41
C ARG A 39 -23.72 -7.33 -4.54
N ALA A 40 -22.80 -8.29 -4.62
CA ALA A 40 -23.14 -9.71 -4.70
C ALA A 40 -23.87 -10.21 -3.44
N LEU A 41 -23.40 -9.81 -2.25
CA LEU A 41 -24.03 -10.21 -0.98
C LEU A 41 -25.39 -9.55 -0.77
N ASN A 42 -25.57 -8.30 -1.21
CA ASN A 42 -26.87 -7.63 -1.19
C ASN A 42 -27.86 -8.33 -2.12
N ALA A 43 -27.45 -8.68 -3.34
CA ALA A 43 -28.28 -9.45 -4.26
C ALA A 43 -28.67 -10.82 -3.69
N LEU A 44 -27.73 -11.49 -3.00
CA LEU A 44 -28.01 -12.75 -2.31
C LEU A 44 -29.00 -12.56 -1.15
N ALA A 45 -28.88 -11.47 -0.39
CA ALA A 45 -29.80 -11.16 0.71
C ALA A 45 -31.21 -10.83 0.20
N GLU A 46 -31.35 -10.19 -0.96
CA GLU A 46 -32.64 -9.98 -1.64
C GLU A 46 -33.25 -11.30 -2.13
N ALA A 47 -32.44 -12.17 -2.74
CA ALA A 47 -32.89 -13.51 -3.15
C ALA A 47 -33.32 -14.36 -1.94
N ALA A 48 -32.67 -14.16 -0.78
CA ALA A 48 -33.02 -14.82 0.48
C ALA A 48 -34.12 -14.10 1.27
N SER A 49 -34.83 -13.11 0.71
CA SER A 49 -35.85 -12.32 1.42
C SER A 49 -37.01 -13.14 2.00
N GLY A 50 -37.23 -14.36 1.49
CA GLY A 50 -38.16 -15.33 2.08
C GLY A 50 -37.71 -15.91 3.44
N SER A 51 -36.47 -15.65 3.87
CA SER A 51 -35.95 -15.96 5.20
C SER A 51 -35.24 -14.74 5.79
N PRO A 52 -35.93 -13.97 6.65
CA PRO A 52 -35.38 -12.77 7.27
C PRO A 52 -34.07 -12.99 8.03
N GLU A 53 -33.91 -14.15 8.67
CA GLU A 53 -32.73 -14.54 9.43
C GLU A 53 -31.51 -14.70 8.50
N ILE A 54 -31.69 -15.39 7.37
CA ILE A 54 -30.63 -15.60 6.38
C ILE A 54 -30.25 -14.26 5.75
N ALA A 55 -31.25 -13.45 5.36
CA ALA A 55 -31.00 -12.13 4.79
C ALA A 55 -30.26 -11.20 5.76
N ALA A 56 -30.60 -11.25 7.07
CA ALA A 56 -29.90 -10.49 8.10
C ALA A 56 -28.47 -10.98 8.32
N ALA A 57 -28.24 -12.30 8.36
CA ALA A 57 -26.90 -12.87 8.50
C ALA A 57 -25.99 -12.48 7.33
N LEU A 58 -26.51 -12.51 6.10
CA LEU A 58 -25.80 -12.09 4.90
C LEU A 58 -25.42 -10.61 4.92
N ARG A 59 -26.34 -9.73 5.33
CA ARG A 59 -26.06 -8.29 5.48
C ARG A 59 -25.00 -8.01 6.56
N SER A 60 -25.09 -8.69 7.70
CA SER A 60 -24.10 -8.57 8.78
C SER A 60 -22.71 -9.02 8.31
N PHE A 61 -22.64 -10.18 7.65
CA PHE A 61 -21.41 -10.69 7.05
C PHE A 61 -20.81 -9.71 6.04
N ALA A 62 -21.64 -9.17 5.13
CA ALA A 62 -21.20 -8.17 4.15
C ALA A 62 -20.60 -6.94 4.82
N SER A 63 -21.31 -6.36 5.80
CA SER A 63 -20.86 -5.18 6.55
C SER A 63 -19.48 -5.40 7.18
N GLY A 64 -19.27 -6.54 7.86
CA GLY A 64 -17.99 -6.83 8.50
C GLY A 64 -16.83 -7.05 7.50
N ARG A 65 -17.11 -7.62 6.32
CA ARG A 65 -16.11 -7.77 5.25
C ARG A 65 -15.75 -6.45 4.58
N ILE A 66 -16.72 -5.55 4.41
CA ILE A 66 -16.50 -4.20 3.86
C ILE A 66 -15.59 -3.40 4.77
N GLU A 67 -15.88 -3.38 6.07
CA GLU A 67 -15.06 -2.67 7.05
C GLU A 67 -13.61 -3.18 7.03
N THR A 68 -13.43 -4.50 6.99
CA THR A 68 -12.12 -5.13 6.92
C THR A 68 -11.37 -4.72 5.64
N ALA A 69 -12.04 -4.76 4.49
CA ALA A 69 -11.42 -4.41 3.21
C ALA A 69 -11.07 -2.90 3.13
N SER A 70 -11.92 -2.02 3.67
CA SER A 70 -11.65 -0.59 3.76
C SER A 70 -10.41 -0.30 4.61
N ARG A 71 -10.26 -0.99 5.74
CA ARG A 71 -9.07 -0.90 6.60
C ARG A 71 -7.81 -1.36 5.89
N ILE A 72 -7.86 -2.48 5.17
CA ILE A 72 -6.73 -2.98 4.37
C ILE A 72 -6.36 -1.97 3.28
N GLY A 73 -7.34 -1.48 2.51
CA GLY A 73 -7.12 -0.49 1.46
C GLY A 73 -6.46 0.78 1.99
N THR A 74 -6.96 1.30 3.11
CA THR A 74 -6.39 2.47 3.80
C THR A 74 -4.95 2.23 4.24
N HIS A 75 -4.66 1.06 4.82
CA HIS A 75 -3.32 0.72 5.27
C HIS A 75 -2.34 0.63 4.09
N LEU A 76 -2.74 -0.01 2.99
CA LEU A 76 -1.92 -0.09 1.79
C LEU A 76 -1.67 1.28 1.14
N GLN A 77 -2.65 2.18 1.16
CA GLN A 77 -2.47 3.57 0.73
C GLN A 77 -1.43 4.29 1.60
N ALA A 78 -1.51 4.13 2.92
CA ALA A 78 -0.54 4.72 3.84
C ALA A 78 0.89 4.18 3.60
N VAL A 79 1.03 2.86 3.43
CA VAL A 79 2.33 2.23 3.11
C VAL A 79 2.89 2.75 1.78
N SER A 80 2.05 2.91 0.75
CA SER A 80 2.48 3.49 -0.53
C SER A 80 2.92 4.95 -0.38
N ALA A 81 2.20 5.75 0.42
CA ALA A 81 2.58 7.13 0.68
C ALA A 81 3.94 7.24 1.40
N VAL A 82 4.14 6.44 2.46
CA VAL A 82 5.43 6.37 3.18
C VAL A 82 6.56 5.94 2.25
N GLY A 83 6.33 4.94 1.40
CA GLY A 83 7.32 4.51 0.40
C GLY A 83 7.68 5.60 -0.61
N THR A 84 6.71 6.45 -0.98
CA THR A 84 6.96 7.60 -1.86
C THR A 84 7.85 8.65 -1.19
N ILE A 85 7.60 8.94 0.08
CA ILE A 85 8.43 9.87 0.88
C ILE A 85 9.84 9.32 1.04
N ALA A 86 9.98 8.03 1.33
CA ALA A 86 11.29 7.38 1.47
C ALA A 86 12.12 7.47 0.17
N LEU A 87 11.48 7.28 -0.98
CA LEU A 87 12.16 7.42 -2.28
C LEU A 87 12.64 8.84 -2.54
N ALA A 88 11.85 9.86 -2.16
CA ALA A 88 12.26 11.25 -2.30
C ALA A 88 13.42 11.60 -1.35
N ALA A 89 13.42 11.06 -0.13
CA ALA A 89 14.53 11.25 0.81
C ALA A 89 15.83 10.61 0.31
N VAL A 90 15.76 9.46 -0.36
CA VAL A 90 16.92 8.83 -1.01
C VAL A 90 17.45 9.70 -2.16
N ASP A 91 16.57 10.25 -3.01
CA ASP A 91 17.00 11.14 -4.10
C ASP A 91 17.71 12.40 -3.59
N GLU A 92 17.17 13.00 -2.52
CA GLU A 92 17.77 14.17 -1.88
C GLU A 92 19.16 13.84 -1.31
N ALA A 93 19.28 12.71 -0.62
CA ALA A 93 20.57 12.26 -0.08
C ALA A 93 21.60 12.01 -1.19
N ASP A 94 21.20 11.34 -2.28
CA ASP A 94 22.06 11.10 -3.44
C ASP A 94 22.52 12.42 -4.10
N GLY A 95 21.62 13.41 -4.22
CA GLY A 95 21.95 14.74 -4.75
C GLY A 95 22.91 15.54 -3.87
N GLN A 96 22.74 15.48 -2.55
CA GLN A 96 23.65 16.11 -1.59
C GLN A 96 25.04 15.45 -1.60
N MET A 97 25.09 14.13 -1.75
CA MET A 97 26.36 13.40 -1.86
C MET A 97 27.10 13.74 -3.16
N ALA A 98 26.39 13.83 -4.29
CA ALA A 98 26.98 14.21 -5.58
C ALA A 98 27.58 15.63 -5.52
N SER A 99 26.82 16.62 -5.03
CA SER A 99 27.31 18.00 -4.90
C SER A 99 28.49 18.13 -3.94
N THR A 100 28.49 17.36 -2.84
CA THR A 100 29.64 17.32 -1.91
C THR A 100 30.87 16.72 -2.57
N ALA A 101 30.71 15.67 -3.37
CA ALA A 101 31.81 15.02 -4.09
C ALA A 101 32.41 15.94 -5.17
N ASP A 102 31.58 16.65 -5.92
CA ASP A 102 32.02 17.62 -6.93
C ASP A 102 32.84 18.75 -6.29
N HIS A 103 32.35 19.35 -5.19
CA HIS A 103 33.08 20.37 -4.45
C HIS A 103 34.39 19.88 -3.81
N ALA A 104 34.48 18.59 -3.48
CA ALA A 104 35.72 17.99 -2.99
C ALA A 104 36.75 17.76 -4.12
N ALA A 105 36.30 17.52 -5.35
CA ALA A 105 37.17 17.32 -6.51
C ALA A 105 37.70 18.64 -7.10
N GLU A 106 37.01 19.76 -6.86
CA GLU A 106 37.43 21.11 -7.27
C GLU A 106 38.49 21.76 -6.36
N ARG A 107 38.86 21.10 -5.25
CA ARG A 107 39.88 21.55 -4.28
C ARG A 107 41.18 20.78 -4.42
#